data_AF-A0AA90Z9I9-F1
#
_entry.id   AF-A0AA90Z9I9-F1
#
_cell.length_a   1.000
_cell.length_b   1.000
_cell.length_c   1.000
_cell.angle_alpha   90.00
_cell.angle_beta   90.00
_cell.angle_gamma   90.00
#
_symmetry.space_group_name_H-M   'P 1'
#
loop_
_entity.id
_entity.type
_entity.pdbx_description
1 polymer ?
#
loop_
_entity_poly.entity_id
_entity_poly.type
_entity_poly.pdbx_seq_one_letter_code
_entity_poly.pdbx_strand_id
1 'polypeptide(L)' 'MPSEKFKKIWENQKGKCPFCDQPMDISADAEERHLHHINGDHKDNKISNLVYAHVHCHKQYHANYPKSKRIITVI' A
#
# COMPACT_ATOMS: atom_id res chain seq x y z
N MET A 1 11.74 -3.25 -14.32
CA MET A 1 11.11 -4.52 -13.91
C MET A 1 10.88 -4.49 -12.40
N PRO A 2 9.72 -4.90 -11.90
CA PRO A 2 9.47 -4.96 -10.46
C PRO A 2 10.42 -5.95 -9.76
N SER A 3 10.77 -5.67 -8.50
CA SER A 3 11.58 -6.61 -7.71
C SER A 3 10.85 -7.94 -7.48
N GLU A 4 11.57 -9.01 -7.16
CA GLU A 4 10.95 -10.31 -6.84
C GLU A 4 9.96 -10.19 -5.66
N LYS A 5 10.33 -9.39 -4.65
CA LYS A 5 9.46 -9.08 -3.52
C LYS A 5 8.18 -8.38 -3.99
N PHE A 6 8.28 -7.43 -4.92
CA PHE A 6 7.13 -6.75 -5.49
C PHE A 6 6.20 -7.78 -6.15
N LYS A 7 6.75 -8.62 -7.03
CA LYS A 7 5.97 -9.57 -7.82
C LYS A 7 5.19 -10.52 -6.92
N LYS A 8 5.82 -11.02 -5.86
CA LYS A 8 5.17 -11.91 -4.89
C LYS A 8 4.02 -11.26 -4.12
N ILE A 9 4.14 -9.99 -3.75
CA ILE A 9 3.04 -9.24 -3.10
C ILE A 9 1.86 -9.08 -4.07
N TRP A 10 2.14 -8.69 -5.32
CA TRP A 10 1.10 -8.52 -6.35
C TRP A 10 0.41 -9.86 -6.70
N GLU A 11 1.17 -10.96 -6.79
CA GLU A 11 0.62 -12.31 -7.01
C GLU A 11 -0.31 -12.73 -5.85
N ASN A 12 0.07 -12.46 -4.60
CA ASN A 12 -0.79 -12.71 -3.43
C ASN A 12 -2.10 -11.92 -3.49
N GLN A 13 -2.09 -10.75 -4.13
CA GLN A 13 -3.26 -9.91 -4.38
C GLN A 13 -4.04 -10.30 -5.64
N LYS A 14 -3.63 -11.37 -6.34
CA LYS A 14 -4.22 -11.80 -7.62
C LYS A 14 -4.24 -10.68 -8.67
N GLY A 15 -3.24 -9.80 -8.59
CA GLY A 15 -3.07 -8.65 -9.46
C GLY A 15 -4.08 -7.52 -9.30
N LYS A 16 -4.80 -7.47 -8.17
CA LYS A 16 -5.79 -6.42 -7.87
C LYS A 16 -5.36 -5.52 -6.72
N CYS A 17 -5.78 -4.27 -6.77
CA CYS A 17 -5.63 -3.35 -5.66
C CYS A 17 -6.59 -3.74 -4.52
N PRO A 18 -6.12 -3.85 -3.25
CA PRO A 18 -6.96 -4.30 -2.14
C PRO A 18 -8.00 -3.27 -1.70
N PHE A 19 -7.86 -2.01 -2.15
CA PHE A 19 -8.75 -0.92 -1.75
C PHE A 19 -9.89 -0.67 -2.74
N CYS A 20 -9.73 -1.03 -4.01
CA CYS A 20 -10.74 -0.78 -5.05
C CYS A 20 -11.08 -2.01 -5.92
N ASP A 21 -10.42 -3.15 -5.69
CA ASP A 21 -10.54 -4.41 -6.45
C ASP A 21 -10.24 -4.31 -7.96
N GLN A 22 -9.74 -3.17 -8.43
CA GLN A 22 -9.37 -2.98 -9.83
C GLN A 22 -8.00 -3.59 -10.14
N PRO A 23 -7.78 -4.06 -11.38
CA PRO A 23 -6.48 -4.55 -11.82
C PRO A 23 -5.37 -3.53 -11.60
N MET A 24 -4.19 -4.04 -11.25
CA MET A 24 -2.98 -3.26 -11.25
C MET A 24 -2.11 -3.68 -12.42
N ASP A 25 -1.90 -2.76 -13.36
CA ASP A 25 -0.77 -2.85 -14.29
C ASP A 25 0.53 -2.93 -13.46
N ILE A 26 1.52 -3.71 -13.88
CA ILE A 26 2.85 -3.82 -13.25
C ILE A 26 3.98 -3.79 -14.28
N SER A 27 3.66 -3.34 -15.50
CA SER A 27 4.64 -3.06 -16.54
C SER A 27 5.61 -1.97 -16.10
N ALA A 28 6.77 -1.91 -16.76
CA ALA A 28 7.81 -0.94 -16.41
C ALA A 28 7.37 0.52 -16.64
N ASP A 29 6.41 0.74 -17.52
CA ASP A 29 5.96 2.07 -17.96
C ASP A 29 4.75 2.60 -17.19
N ALA A 30 4.15 1.76 -16.35
CA ALA A 30 2.90 2.11 -15.70
C ALA A 30 3.11 2.87 -14.37
N GLU A 31 2.17 3.77 -14.04
CA GLU A 31 2.24 4.75 -12.94
C GLU A 31 2.81 4.19 -11.62
N GLU A 32 3.45 5.07 -10.85
CA GLU A 32 3.96 4.73 -9.51
C GLU A 32 2.89 4.07 -8.63
N ARG A 33 3.33 3.14 -7.78
CA ARG A 33 2.49 2.35 -6.87
C ARG A 33 3.11 2.41 -5.49
N HIS A 34 2.29 2.51 -4.46
CA HIS A 34 2.79 2.59 -3.09
C HIS A 34 2.62 1.27 -2.36
N LEU A 35 3.65 0.92 -1.59
CA LEU A 35 3.59 -0.13 -0.58
C LEU A 35 2.85 0.41 0.65
N HIS A 36 1.93 -0.39 1.15
CA HIS A 36 1.19 -0.15 2.37
C HIS A 36 1.46 -1.24 3.40
N HIS A 37 1.81 -0.83 4.61
CA HIS A 37 1.95 -1.72 5.77
C HIS A 37 0.60 -1.91 6.45
N ILE A 38 0.05 -3.12 6.40
CA ILE A 38 -1.28 -3.46 6.91
C ILE A 38 -1.39 -3.19 8.41
N ASN A 39 -0.36 -3.57 9.18
CA ASN A 39 -0.32 -3.36 10.64
C ASN A 39 0.08 -1.94 11.05
N GLY A 40 0.39 -1.05 10.10
CA GLY A 40 0.85 0.31 10.36
C GLY A 40 2.29 0.43 10.90
N ASP A 41 3.01 -0.66 11.17
CA ASP A 41 4.42 -0.66 11.52
C ASP A 41 5.29 -0.65 10.26
N HIS A 42 5.91 0.50 9.99
CA HIS A 42 6.74 0.70 8.80
C HIS A 42 8.08 -0.06 8.88
N LYS A 43 8.41 -0.67 10.03
CA LYS A 43 9.60 -1.53 10.19
C LYS A 43 9.31 -2.99 9.86
N ASP A 44 8.06 -3.44 9.92
CA ASP A 44 7.68 -4.81 9.60
C ASP A 44 7.54 -5.01 8.08
N ASN A 45 8.66 -5.33 7.46
CA ASN A 45 8.78 -5.48 6.01
C ASN A 45 8.49 -6.92 5.51
N LYS A 46 7.85 -7.77 6.32
CA LYS A 46 7.42 -9.11 5.89
C LYS A 46 6.40 -9.00 4.75
N ILE A 47 6.47 -9.90 3.78
CA ILE A 47 5.54 -9.94 2.63
C ILE A 47 4.08 -10.00 3.10
N SER A 48 3.81 -10.75 4.17
CA SER A 48 2.46 -10.86 4.75
C SER A 48 1.90 -9.57 5.34
N ASN A 49 2.74 -8.56 5.60
CA ASN A 49 2.33 -7.26 6.13
C ASN A 49 2.28 -6.17 5.04
N LEU A 50 2.62 -6.52 3.80
CA LEU A 50 2.73 -5.54 2.72
C LEU A 50 1.68 -5.79 1.66
N VAL A 51 1.06 -4.71 1.19
CA VAL A 51 0.23 -4.71 -0.02
C VAL A 51 0.65 -3.56 -0.94
N TYR A 52 0.48 -3.77 -2.24
CA TYR A 52 0.52 -2.69 -3.21
C TYR A 52 -0.88 -2.12 -3.44
N ALA A 53 -0.93 -0.80 -3.54
CA ALA A 53 -2.12 -0.08 -3.93
C ALA A 53 -1.81 0.96 -5.02
N HIS A 54 -2.83 1.31 -5.80
CA HIS A 54 -2.77 2.51 -6.63
C HIS A 54 -2.46 3.72 -5.75
N VAL A 55 -1.68 4.67 -6.27
CA VAL A 55 -1.29 5.88 -5.53
C VAL A 55 -2.51 6.64 -5.00
N HIS A 56 -3.56 6.77 -5.81
CA HIS A 56 -4.79 7.45 -5.40
C HIS A 56 -5.49 6.71 -4.25
N CYS A 57 -5.69 5.41 -4.35
CA CYS A 57 -6.31 4.61 -3.30
C CYS A 57 -5.50 4.63 -2.01
N HIS A 58 -4.17 4.57 -2.09
CA HIS A 58 -3.30 4.69 -0.93
C HIS A 58 -3.45 6.04 -0.22
N LYS A 59 -3.49 7.15 -0.98
CA LYS A 59 -3.71 8.50 -0.44
C LYS A 59 -5.08 8.62 0.22
N GLN A 60 -6.14 8.12 -0.43
CA GLN A 60 -7.50 8.12 0.12
C GLN A 60 -7.60 7.30 1.41
N TYR A 61 -6.96 6.13 1.46
CA TYR A 61 -6.92 5.31 2.67
C TYR A 61 -6.34 6.10 3.86
N HIS A 62 -5.17 6.73 3.70
CA HIS A 62 -4.58 7.53 4.79
C HIS A 62 -5.36 8.79 5.13
N ALA A 63 -6.11 9.36 4.19
CA ALA A 63 -7.00 10.48 4.47
C ALA A 63 -8.20 10.07 5.34
N ASN A 64 -8.77 8.89 5.09
CA ASN A 64 -9.94 8.36 5.80
C ASN A 64 -9.57 7.67 7.12
N TYR A 65 -8.38 7.08 7.21
CA TYR A 65 -7.88 6.37 8.39
C TYR A 65 -6.56 7.00 8.86
N PRO A 66 -6.57 8.29 9.26
CA PRO A 66 -5.37 8.93 9.76
C PRO A 66 -4.89 8.21 11.02
N LYS A 67 -3.60 7.85 11.08
CA LYS A 67 -2.99 7.36 12.32
C LYS A 67 -3.27 8.41 13.41
N SER A 68 -3.81 7.97 14.55
CA SER A 68 -4.23 8.84 15.66
C SER A 68 -3.22 9.97 15.84
N LYS A 69 -3.61 11.20 15.50
CA LYS A 69 -2.77 12.37 15.73
C LYS A 69 -2.50 12.39 17.22
N ARG A 70 -1.22 12.49 17.61
CA ARG A 70 -0.86 12.87 18.98
C ARG A 70 -1.77 14.02 19.38
N ILE A 71 -2.50 13.87 20.48
CA ILE A 71 -3.25 14.97 21.08
C ILE A 71 -2.20 16.05 21.33
N ILE A 72 -2.23 17.11 20.53
CA ILE A 72 -1.53 18.34 20.88
C ILE A 72 -2.38 18.92 21.98
N THR A 73 -2.01 18.64 23.23
CA THR A 73 -2.52 19.39 24.37
C THR A 73 -2.07 20.82 24.15
N VAL A 74 -2.98 21.68 23.70
CA VAL A 74 -2.79 23.12 23.78
C VAL A 74 -3.01 23.47 25.25
N ILE A 75 -1.91 23.78 25.94
CA ILE A 75 -1.91 24.40 27.27
C ILE A 75 -2.02 25.91 27.06
#